data_AF-G0A785-F1
#
_entry.id   AF-G0A785-F1
#
_cell.length_a   1.000
_cell.length_b   1.000
_cell.length_c   1.000
_cell.angle_alpha   90.00
_cell.angle_beta   90.00
_cell.angle_gamma   90.00
#
_symmetry.space_group_name_H-M   'P 1'
#
loop_
_entity.id
_entity.type
_entity.pdbx_description
1 polymer ?
#
loop_
_entity_poly.entity_id
_entity_poly.type
_entity_poly.pdbx_seq_one_letter_code
_entity_poly.pdbx_strand_id
1 'polypeptide(L)'
;MPPEPINSQSFKYFQDYLDQHKSRMKTDYQQRLAQDLSKQQWDGCFQRNVLAVLADTYTQSLAFLRSLPFQTGGMAVEQGMSVLTRQLLPIFDGFVDEFLLFAVDKHRTSCALSNFPDEHKPSHDYVNQVKREIAALWRDFALNANGFFLECP
;
A
#
# COMPACT_ATOMS: atom_id res chain seq x y z
N MET A 1 28.62 -13.52 -15.20
CA MET A 1 28.03 -12.74 -14.09
C MET A 1 28.04 -13.65 -12.87
N PRO A 2 28.57 -13.22 -11.71
CA PRO A 2 28.30 -13.96 -10.47
C PRO A 2 26.79 -13.98 -10.21
N PRO A 3 26.23 -15.03 -9.59
CA PRO A 3 24.83 -15.02 -9.19
C PRO A 3 24.60 -13.86 -8.21
N GLU A 4 23.58 -13.03 -8.46
CA GLU A 4 23.16 -12.05 -7.46
C GLU A 4 22.78 -12.78 -6.17
N PRO A 5 23.09 -12.23 -4.98
CA PRO A 5 22.65 -12.81 -3.71
C PRO A 5 21.13 -12.99 -3.72
N ILE A 6 20.64 -14.13 -3.24
CA ILE A 6 19.22 -14.51 -3.33
C ILE A 6 18.26 -13.48 -2.70
N ASN A 7 18.72 -12.76 -1.65
CA ASN A 7 17.98 -11.67 -1.03
C ASN A 7 17.85 -10.44 -1.94
N SER A 8 18.92 -10.06 -2.64
CA SER A 8 18.90 -8.96 -3.62
C SER A 8 17.95 -9.27 -4.77
N GLN A 9 17.99 -10.51 -5.27
CA GLN A 9 17.07 -10.97 -6.32
C GLN A 9 15.61 -11.00 -5.82
N SER A 10 15.38 -11.43 -4.58
CA SER A 10 14.05 -11.43 -3.96
C SER A 10 13.50 -10.00 -3.81
N PHE A 11 14.31 -9.04 -3.35
CA PHE A 11 13.90 -7.63 -3.31
C PHE A 11 13.56 -7.08 -4.69
N LYS A 12 14.34 -7.43 -5.71
CA LYS A 12 14.04 -7.02 -7.09
C LYS A 12 12.69 -7.55 -7.56
N TYR A 13 12.42 -8.85 -7.35
CA TYR A 13 11.11 -9.43 -7.68
C TYR A 13 9.98 -8.78 -6.90
N PHE A 14 10.20 -8.45 -5.63
CA PHE A 14 9.22 -7.74 -4.82
C PHE A 14 8.93 -6.33 -5.34
N GLN A 15 9.97 -5.59 -5.73
CA GLN A 15 9.83 -4.26 -6.31
C GLN A 15 9.09 -4.31 -7.67
N ASP A 16 9.48 -5.23 -8.56
CA ASP A 16 8.82 -5.42 -9.86
C ASP A 16 7.33 -5.77 -9.69
N TYR A 17 7.00 -6.56 -8.66
CA TYR A 17 5.62 -6.88 -8.29
C TYR A 17 4.85 -5.63 -7.84
N LEU A 18 5.44 -4.80 -6.97
CA LEU A 18 4.79 -3.57 -6.48
C LEU A 18 4.54 -2.57 -7.60
N ASP A 19 5.50 -2.39 -8.51
CA ASP A 19 5.35 -1.47 -9.65
C ASP A 19 4.22 -1.91 -10.59
N GLN A 20 4.03 -3.21 -10.80
CA GLN A 20 2.88 -3.74 -11.52
C GLN A 20 1.57 -3.50 -10.76
N HIS A 21 1.59 -3.61 -9.42
CA HIS A 21 0.42 -3.42 -8.57
C HIS A 21 -0.09 -1.97 -8.54
N LYS A 22 0.78 -0.97 -8.73
CA LYS A 22 0.36 0.46 -8.77
C LYS A 22 -0.76 0.72 -9.77
N SER A 23 -0.67 0.14 -10.97
CA SER A 23 -1.70 0.30 -12.01
C SER A 23 -3.00 -0.39 -11.64
N ARG A 24 -2.91 -1.54 -10.97
CA ARG A 24 -4.07 -2.29 -10.48
C ARG A 24 -4.81 -1.53 -9.38
N MET A 25 -4.09 -0.94 -8.42
CA MET A 25 -4.69 -0.13 -7.36
C MET A 25 -5.55 1.01 -7.90
N LYS A 26 -5.07 1.71 -8.94
CA LYS A 26 -5.81 2.79 -9.60
C LYS A 26 -7.12 2.26 -10.20
N THR A 27 -7.07 1.10 -10.84
CA THR A 27 -8.25 0.42 -11.40
C THR A 27 -9.23 -0.02 -10.31
N ASP A 28 -8.74 -0.68 -9.26
CA ASP A 28 -9.56 -1.16 -8.14
C ASP A 28 -10.25 -0.01 -7.41
N TYR A 29 -9.54 1.12 -7.22
CA TYR A 29 -10.11 2.34 -6.67
C TYR A 29 -11.26 2.87 -7.51
N GLN A 30 -11.07 2.98 -8.83
CA GLN A 30 -12.11 3.47 -9.74
C GLN A 30 -13.35 2.55 -9.73
N GLN A 31 -13.16 1.23 -9.69
CA GLN A 31 -14.26 0.29 -9.60
C GLN A 31 -15.04 0.44 -8.29
N ARG A 32 -14.34 0.58 -7.16
CA ARG A 32 -14.97 0.78 -5.84
C ARG A 32 -15.73 2.11 -5.78
N LEU A 33 -15.14 3.19 -6.29
CA LEU A 33 -15.80 4.48 -6.37
C LEU A 33 -17.07 4.40 -7.25
N ALA A 34 -17.00 3.77 -8.42
CA ALA A 34 -18.16 3.59 -9.29
C ALA A 34 -19.27 2.77 -8.62
N GLN A 35 -18.90 1.72 -7.85
CA GLN A 35 -19.85 0.92 -7.09
C GLN A 35 -20.54 1.74 -5.99
N ASP A 36 -19.79 2.53 -5.22
CA ASP A 36 -20.33 3.40 -4.18
C ASP A 36 -21.29 4.45 -4.77
N LEU A 37 -20.90 5.10 -5.87
CA LEU A 37 -21.73 6.08 -6.57
C LEU A 37 -23.03 5.44 -7.09
N SER A 38 -22.95 4.23 -7.64
CA SER A 38 -24.12 3.48 -8.12
C SER A 38 -25.06 3.09 -6.98
N LYS A 39 -24.52 2.82 -5.80
CA LYS A 39 -25.27 2.47 -4.58
C LYS A 39 -25.70 3.68 -3.76
N GLN A 40 -25.45 4.91 -4.23
CA GLN A 40 -25.78 6.12 -3.49
C GLN A 40 -25.06 6.18 -2.12
N GLN A 41 -23.83 5.66 -2.04
CA GLN A 41 -22.99 5.63 -0.84
C GLN A 41 -21.84 6.64 -0.95
N TRP A 42 -22.17 7.92 -1.17
CA TRP A 42 -21.17 9.00 -1.33
C TRP A 42 -20.44 9.34 -0.03
N ASP A 43 -21.13 9.28 1.10
CA ASP A 43 -20.57 9.73 2.38
C ASP A 43 -19.39 8.83 2.81
N GLY A 44 -18.25 9.47 3.08
CA GLY A 44 -17.00 8.82 3.42
C GLY A 44 -16.40 7.94 2.32
N CYS A 45 -16.86 8.05 1.06
CA CYS A 45 -16.43 7.16 -0.02
C CYS A 45 -14.95 7.29 -0.35
N PHE A 46 -14.39 8.50 -0.26
CA PHE A 46 -12.95 8.72 -0.42
C PHE A 46 -12.15 7.87 0.58
N GLN A 47 -12.39 8.08 1.88
CA GLN A 47 -11.70 7.34 2.94
C GLN A 47 -11.87 5.84 2.80
N ARG A 48 -13.12 5.36 2.67
CA ARG A 48 -13.45 3.94 2.61
C ARG A 48 -12.74 3.24 1.44
N ASN A 49 -12.75 3.86 0.26
CA ASN A 49 -12.15 3.25 -0.93
C ASN A 49 -10.62 3.30 -0.90
N VAL A 50 -10.02 4.38 -0.41
CA VAL A 50 -8.57 4.48 -0.22
C VAL A 50 -8.09 3.39 0.75
N LEU A 51 -8.72 3.27 1.92
CA LEU A 51 -8.31 2.31 2.94
C LEU A 51 -8.51 0.87 2.47
N ALA A 52 -9.62 0.58 1.78
CA ALA A 52 -9.86 -0.75 1.25
C ALA A 52 -8.80 -1.18 0.23
N VAL A 53 -8.44 -0.30 -0.72
CA VAL A 53 -7.41 -0.60 -1.73
C VAL A 53 -6.04 -0.80 -1.08
N LEU A 54 -5.66 0.04 -0.11
CA LEU A 54 -4.37 -0.08 0.57
C LEU A 54 -4.31 -1.32 1.47
N ALA A 55 -5.38 -1.64 2.20
CA ALA A 55 -5.45 -2.87 3.01
C ALA A 55 -5.30 -4.13 2.14
N ASP A 56 -6.01 -4.19 1.01
CA ASP A 56 -5.88 -5.28 0.04
C ASP A 56 -4.46 -5.36 -0.53
N THR A 57 -3.86 -4.20 -0.85
CA THR A 57 -2.50 -4.11 -1.40
C THR A 57 -1.46 -4.62 -0.42
N TYR A 58 -1.50 -4.18 0.84
CA TYR A 58 -0.55 -4.65 1.86
C TYR A 58 -0.73 -6.14 2.16
N THR A 59 -1.97 -6.63 2.19
CA THR A 59 -2.26 -8.06 2.38
C THR A 59 -1.66 -8.90 1.25
N GLN A 60 -1.88 -8.50 0.00
CA GLN A 60 -1.34 -9.19 -1.17
C GLN A 60 0.19 -9.09 -1.25
N SER A 61 0.74 -7.91 -0.94
CA SER A 61 2.19 -7.69 -0.91
C SER A 61 2.86 -8.57 0.15
N LEU A 62 2.28 -8.66 1.35
CA LEU A 62 2.80 -9.54 2.39
C LEU A 62 2.75 -11.02 1.98
N ALA A 63 1.65 -11.45 1.33
CA ALA A 63 1.55 -12.81 0.80
C ALA A 63 2.61 -13.10 -0.27
N PHE A 64 2.84 -12.15 -1.19
CA PHE A 64 3.90 -12.26 -2.19
C PHE A 64 5.29 -12.27 -1.57
N LEU A 65 5.56 -11.39 -0.60
CA LEU A 65 6.81 -11.36 0.16
C LEU A 65 7.14 -12.73 0.76
N ARG A 66 6.14 -13.36 1.40
CA ARG A 66 6.26 -14.69 2.02
C ARG A 66 6.51 -15.83 1.02
N SER A 67 6.24 -15.60 -0.27
CA SER A 67 6.50 -16.58 -1.32
C SER A 67 7.92 -16.50 -1.89
N LEU A 68 8.66 -15.44 -1.57
CA LEU A 68 10.00 -15.21 -2.10
C LEU A 68 11.07 -15.94 -1.28
N PRO A 69 12.16 -16.39 -1.92
CA PRO A 69 13.17 -17.22 -1.27
C PRO A 69 14.19 -16.39 -0.48
N PHE A 70 13.74 -15.62 0.51
CA PHE A 70 14.65 -14.89 1.39
C PHE A 70 15.47 -15.85 2.27
N GLN A 71 16.75 -15.56 2.41
CA GLN A 71 17.66 -16.17 3.37
C GLN A 71 17.84 -15.24 4.58
N THR A 72 17.34 -15.68 5.72
CA THR A 72 17.29 -14.94 6.99
C THR A 72 18.36 -15.44 7.99
N GLY A 73 18.88 -16.66 7.80
CA GLY A 73 19.90 -17.26 8.65
C GLY A 73 21.15 -16.39 8.82
N GLY A 74 21.52 -16.10 10.06
CA GLY A 74 22.71 -15.32 10.41
C GLY A 74 22.62 -13.81 10.15
N MET A 75 21.44 -13.31 9.75
CA MET A 75 21.24 -11.88 9.52
C MET A 75 21.12 -11.11 10.83
N ALA A 76 21.65 -9.89 10.86
CA ALA A 76 21.63 -9.03 12.05
C ALA A 76 20.19 -8.61 12.41
N VAL A 77 19.90 -8.66 13.71
CA VAL A 77 18.68 -8.10 14.31
C VAL A 77 19.08 -6.95 15.22
N GLU A 78 18.55 -5.77 14.93
CA GLU A 78 18.84 -4.56 15.68
C GLU A 78 17.54 -3.94 16.19
N GLN A 79 17.42 -3.79 17.50
CA GLN A 79 16.23 -3.25 18.17
C GLN A 79 14.94 -4.04 17.81
N GLY A 80 15.05 -5.36 17.67
CA GLY A 80 13.93 -6.22 17.30
C GLY A 80 13.51 -6.15 15.83
N MET A 81 14.25 -5.41 14.98
CA MET A 81 14.03 -5.39 13.53
C MET A 81 15.11 -6.16 12.79
N SER A 82 14.69 -7.03 11.87
CA SER A 82 15.59 -7.63 10.90
C SER A 82 16.16 -6.57 9.97
N VAL A 83 17.43 -6.70 9.61
CA VAL A 83 18.05 -5.85 8.57
C VAL A 83 17.33 -5.96 7.23
N LEU A 84 16.69 -7.09 6.92
CA LEU A 84 15.87 -7.26 5.72
C LEU A 84 14.59 -6.41 5.78
N THR A 85 13.95 -6.30 6.95
CA THR A 85 12.82 -5.39 7.15
C THR A 85 13.23 -3.95 6.83
N ARG A 86 14.40 -3.52 7.33
CA ARG A 86 14.91 -2.16 7.08
C ARG A 86 15.19 -1.88 5.61
N GLN A 87 15.55 -2.89 4.84
CA GLN A 87 15.74 -2.79 3.38
C GLN A 87 14.40 -2.86 2.62
N LEU A 88 13.42 -3.58 3.15
CA LEU A 88 12.09 -3.73 2.56
C LEU A 88 11.27 -2.43 2.61
N LEU A 89 11.21 -1.78 3.78
CA LEU A 89 10.29 -0.66 3.98
C LEU A 89 10.51 0.50 2.98
N PRO A 90 11.75 0.92 2.66
CA PRO A 90 12.00 1.98 1.68
C PRO A 90 11.52 1.67 0.25
N ILE A 91 11.26 0.41 -0.10
CA ILE A 91 10.71 0.05 -1.42
C ILE A 91 9.31 0.67 -1.62
N PHE A 92 8.60 0.97 -0.54
CA PHE A 92 7.29 1.64 -0.57
C PHE A 92 7.36 3.16 -0.52
N ASP A 93 8.56 3.78 -0.54
CA ASP A 93 8.69 5.24 -0.47
C ASP A 93 7.92 5.91 -1.62
N GLY A 94 7.07 6.89 -1.28
CA GLY A 94 6.22 7.61 -2.23
C GLY A 94 5.01 6.83 -2.77
N PHE A 95 4.88 5.53 -2.47
CA PHE A 95 3.82 4.66 -3.00
C PHE A 95 2.41 5.14 -2.60
N VAL A 96 2.22 5.42 -1.32
CA VAL A 96 0.94 5.89 -0.78
C VAL A 96 0.62 7.30 -1.26
N ASP A 97 1.61 8.20 -1.31
CA ASP A 97 1.40 9.58 -1.74
C ASP A 97 1.00 9.65 -3.22
N GLU A 98 1.65 8.86 -4.09
CA GLU A 98 1.27 8.76 -5.51
C GLU A 98 -0.18 8.29 -5.67
N PHE A 99 -0.58 7.26 -4.90
CA PHE A 99 -1.94 6.74 -4.93
C PHE A 99 -2.98 7.76 -4.42
N LEU A 100 -2.68 8.46 -3.32
CA LEU A 100 -3.56 9.50 -2.78
C LEU A 100 -3.73 10.68 -3.74
N LEU A 101 -2.66 11.11 -4.41
CA LEU A 101 -2.73 12.15 -5.44
C LEU A 101 -3.69 11.75 -6.56
N PHE A 102 -3.59 10.50 -7.03
CA PHE A 102 -4.52 9.95 -8.02
C PHE A 102 -5.97 9.92 -7.50
N ALA A 103 -6.20 9.44 -6.27
CA ALA A 103 -7.53 9.33 -5.69
C ALA A 103 -8.20 10.71 -5.55
N VAL A 104 -7.46 11.71 -5.08
CA VAL A 104 -7.93 13.10 -4.97
C VAL A 104 -8.25 13.70 -6.33
N ASP A 105 -7.41 13.48 -7.34
CA ASP A 105 -7.66 13.94 -8.72
C ASP A 105 -8.95 13.32 -9.30
N LYS A 106 -9.18 12.03 -9.05
CA LYS A 106 -10.43 11.35 -9.46
C LYS A 106 -11.66 11.93 -8.79
N HIS A 107 -11.56 12.32 -7.53
CA HIS A 107 -12.67 12.98 -6.84
C HIS A 107 -12.96 14.36 -7.44
N ARG A 108 -11.93 15.16 -7.68
CA ARG A 108 -12.03 16.52 -8.25
C ARG A 108 -12.56 16.58 -9.68
N THR A 109 -12.39 15.50 -10.43
CA THR A 109 -12.82 15.40 -11.83
C THR A 109 -14.15 14.66 -11.99
N SER A 110 -14.72 14.13 -10.91
CA SER A 110 -15.95 13.35 -10.95
C SER A 110 -17.19 14.24 -10.89
N CYS A 111 -17.91 14.35 -12.01
CA CYS A 111 -19.20 15.06 -12.06
C CYS A 111 -20.24 14.47 -11.10
N ALA A 112 -20.19 13.17 -10.84
CA ALA A 112 -21.11 12.49 -9.92
C ALA A 112 -20.92 12.95 -8.46
N LEU A 113 -19.75 13.47 -8.11
CA LEU A 113 -19.45 14.00 -6.79
C LEU A 113 -19.72 15.50 -6.66
N SER A 114 -20.00 16.21 -7.75
CA SER A 114 -20.12 17.68 -7.76
C SER A 114 -21.12 18.27 -6.74
N ASN A 115 -22.14 17.51 -6.36
CA ASN A 115 -23.14 17.89 -5.34
C ASN A 115 -22.68 17.65 -3.89
N PHE A 116 -21.51 17.05 -3.69
CA PHE A 116 -20.93 16.71 -2.39
C PHE A 116 -19.56 17.37 -2.24
N PRO A 117 -19.49 18.64 -1.79
CA PRO A 117 -18.26 19.44 -1.84
C PRO A 117 -17.07 18.80 -1.12
N ASP A 118 -17.32 18.18 0.04
CA ASP A 118 -16.29 17.54 0.86
C ASP A 118 -15.69 16.29 0.20
N GLU A 119 -16.52 15.55 -0.55
CA GLU A 119 -16.08 14.37 -1.31
C GLU A 119 -15.53 14.75 -2.69
N HIS A 120 -16.07 15.78 -3.35
CA HIS A 120 -15.59 16.27 -4.64
C HIS A 120 -14.23 16.96 -4.53
N LYS A 121 -14.02 17.70 -3.44
CA LYS A 121 -12.76 18.39 -3.15
C LYS A 121 -12.30 18.02 -1.74
N PRO A 122 -11.77 16.79 -1.55
CA PRO A 122 -11.24 16.38 -0.25
C PRO A 122 -10.28 17.44 0.29
N SER A 123 -10.59 17.95 1.48
CA SER A 123 -9.78 18.95 2.15
C SER A 123 -8.44 18.35 2.59
N HIS A 124 -7.46 19.20 2.83
CA HIS A 124 -6.17 18.74 3.36
C HIS A 124 -6.33 18.02 4.71
N ASP A 125 -7.24 18.51 5.56
CA ASP A 125 -7.53 17.90 6.86
C ASP A 125 -8.16 16.52 6.73
N TYR A 126 -9.10 16.36 5.78
CA TYR A 126 -9.71 15.06 5.48
C TYR A 126 -8.66 14.07 4.95
N VAL A 127 -7.83 14.47 4.00
CA VAL A 127 -6.73 13.62 3.49
C VAL A 127 -5.76 13.25 4.61
N ASN A 128 -5.43 14.18 5.52
CA ASN A 128 -4.55 13.89 6.66
C ASN A 128 -5.19 12.95 7.67
N GLN A 129 -6.51 12.99 7.86
CA GLN A 129 -7.22 11.99 8.64
C GLN A 129 -7.06 10.61 8.04
N VAL A 130 -7.30 10.47 6.73
CA VAL A 130 -7.10 9.21 6.02
C VAL A 130 -5.65 8.74 6.11
N LYS A 131 -4.66 9.64 5.99
CA LYS A 131 -3.23 9.30 6.16
C LYS A 131 -2.91 8.70 7.54
N ARG A 132 -3.55 9.17 8.61
CA ARG A 132 -3.38 8.58 9.95
C ARG A 132 -3.88 7.14 10.01
N GLU A 133 -5.00 6.84 9.34
CA GLU A 133 -5.53 5.48 9.26
C GLU A 133 -4.66 4.59 8.36
N ILE A 134 -4.13 5.13 7.26
CA ILE A 134 -3.15 4.43 6.43
C ILE A 134 -1.89 4.08 7.24
N ALA A 135 -1.43 4.97 8.12
CA ALA A 135 -0.27 4.70 8.97
C ALA A 135 -0.50 3.49 9.90
N ALA A 136 -1.74 3.23 10.33
CA ALA A 136 -2.07 2.02 11.07
C ALA A 136 -1.93 0.76 10.20
N LEU A 137 -2.49 0.78 8.98
CA LEU A 137 -2.34 -0.33 8.02
C LEU A 137 -0.86 -0.60 7.69
N TRP A 138 -0.07 0.46 7.50
CA TRP A 138 1.36 0.38 7.24
C TRP A 138 2.14 -0.24 8.40
N ARG A 139 1.84 0.20 9.64
CA ARG A 139 2.46 -0.36 10.84
C ARG A 139 2.19 -1.86 10.95
N ASP A 140 0.95 -2.29 10.71
CA ASP A 140 0.58 -3.69 10.78
C ASP A 140 1.31 -4.52 9.70
N PHE A 141 1.41 -4.00 8.48
CA PHE A 141 2.24 -4.60 7.43
C PHE A 141 3.71 -4.73 7.86
N ALA A 142 4.32 -3.66 8.34
CA ALA A 142 5.73 -3.64 8.74
C ALA A 142 6.03 -4.64 9.87
N LEU A 143 5.14 -4.75 10.86
CA LEU A 143 5.26 -5.74 11.94
C LEU A 143 5.16 -7.17 11.41
N ASN A 144 4.21 -7.45 10.52
CA ASN A 144 4.04 -8.78 9.93
C ASN A 144 5.21 -9.18 9.01
N ALA A 145 5.73 -8.24 8.23
CA ALA A 145 6.91 -8.47 7.40
C ALA A 145 8.16 -8.72 8.26
N ASN A 146 8.32 -7.97 9.35
CA ASN A 146 9.39 -8.19 10.31
C ASN A 146 9.28 -9.56 10.99
N GLY A 147 8.09 -9.94 11.44
CA GLY A 147 7.83 -11.26 12.02
C GLY A 147 8.22 -12.37 11.05
N PHE A 148 7.83 -12.26 9.77
CA PHE A 148 8.25 -13.20 8.73
C PHE A 148 9.78 -13.32 8.65
N PHE A 149 10.53 -12.22 8.60
CA PHE A 149 11.99 -12.28 8.52
C PHE A 149 12.69 -12.77 9.80
N LEU A 150 12.03 -12.71 10.95
CA LEU A 150 12.58 -13.20 12.22
C LEU A 150 12.26 -14.68 12.46
N GLU A 151 11.12 -15.16 11.98
CA GLU A 151 10.63 -16.52 12.20
C GLU A 151 11.00 -17.48 11.06
N CYS A 152 11.37 -16.96 9.88
CA CYS A 152 11.86 -17.78 8.78
C CYS A 152 13.27 -18.31 9.13
N PRO A 153 13.52 -19.63 9.15
CA PRO A 153 14.84 -20.21 9.37
C PRO A 153 15.76 -20.05 8.14
#